data_AF-A0A0E9LUJ4-F1
#
_entry.id   AF-A0A0E9LUJ4-F1
#
_cell.length_a   1.000
_cell.length_b   1.000
_cell.length_c   1.000
_cell.angle_alpha   90.00
_cell.angle_beta   90.00
_cell.angle_gamma   90.00
#
_symmetry.space_group_name_H-M   'P 1'
#
loop_
_entity.id
_entity.type
_entity.pdbx_description
1 polymer ?
#
loop_
_entity_poly.entity_id
_entity_poly.type
_entity_poly.pdbx_seq_one_letter_code
_entity_poly.pdbx_strand_id
1 'polypeptide(L)' 'MTVTRVFLTGFMGSGKTTVGQMLARALQWRFIDLDQHIEKNRDKASAIFSAPGGKRPSGKWSTRPSSK' A
#
# COMPACT_ATOMS: atom_id res chain seq x y z
N MET A 1 -9.28 -7.69 -25.66
CA MET A 1 -8.83 -6.76 -24.59
C MET A 1 -7.48 -7.25 -24.09
N THR A 2 -6.46 -6.39 -24.04
CA THR A 2 -5.15 -6.74 -23.49
C THR A 2 -5.06 -6.30 -22.03
N VAL A 3 -4.66 -7.20 -21.13
CA VAL A 3 -4.44 -6.85 -19.72
C VAL A 3 -3.11 -6.11 -19.61
N THR A 4 -3.13 -4.91 -19.06
CA THR A 4 -1.93 -4.06 -18.90
C THR A 4 -1.39 -4.05 -17.48
N ARG A 5 -2.22 -4.39 -16.47
CA ARG A 5 -1.86 -4.40 -15.04
C ARG A 5 -2.67 -5.42 -14.27
N VAL A 6 -2.04 -6.03 -13.27
CA VAL A 6 -2.68 -6.96 -12.32
C VAL A 6 -2.38 -6.47 -10.90
N PHE A 7 -3.41 -6.45 -10.05
CA PHE A 7 -3.30 -6.06 -8.65
C PHE A 7 -3.65 -7.25 -7.76
N LEU A 8 -2.78 -7.55 -6.79
CA LEU A 8 -3.01 -8.61 -5.81
C LEU A 8 -3.52 -8.00 -4.49
N THR A 9 -4.71 -8.38 -4.06
CA THR A 9 -5.35 -7.90 -2.83
C THR A 9 -5.52 -9.04 -1.83
N GLY A 10 -5.62 -8.72 -0.54
CA GLY A 10 -5.80 -9.69 0.56
C GLY A 10 -4.96 -9.36 1.80
N PHE A 11 -5.13 -10.15 2.86
CA PHE A 11 -4.53 -9.89 4.17
C PHE A 11 -3.00 -10.04 4.21
N MET A 12 -2.32 -9.33 5.12
CA MET A 12 -0.88 -9.51 5.36
C MET A 12 -0.57 -10.98 5.69
N GLY A 13 0.56 -11.51 5.19
CA GLY A 13 0.93 -12.92 5.40
C GLY A 13 0.22 -13.93 4.50
N SER A 14 -0.76 -13.54 3.68
CA SER A 14 -1.46 -14.45 2.75
C SER A 14 -0.64 -14.84 1.50
N GLY A 15 0.67 -14.59 1.48
CA GLY A 15 1.57 -14.99 0.38
C GLY A 15 1.47 -14.18 -0.92
N LYS A 16 0.79 -13.03 -0.94
CA LYS A 16 0.59 -12.21 -2.15
C LYS A 16 1.89 -11.79 -2.82
N THR A 17 2.89 -11.41 -2.03
CA THR A 17 4.21 -11.04 -2.55
C THR A 17 4.86 -12.21 -3.28
N THR A 18 4.80 -13.42 -2.71
CA THR A 18 5.33 -14.64 -3.32
C THR A 18 4.65 -14.97 -4.64
N VAL A 19 3.31 -15.01 -4.64
CA VAL A 19 2.53 -15.31 -5.85
C VAL A 19 2.73 -14.24 -6.92
N GLY A 20 2.80 -12.96 -6.53
CA GLY A 20 3.01 -11.85 -7.47
C GLY A 20 4.38 -11.88 -8.12
N GLN A 21 5.44 -12.23 -7.39
CA GLN A 21 6.77 -12.42 -7.97
C GLN A 21 6.80 -13.58 -8.96
N MET A 22 6.14 -14.70 -8.64
CA MET A 22 6.05 -15.85 -9.55
C MET A 22 5.27 -15.49 -10.82
N LEU A 23 4.13 -14.81 -10.68
CA LEU A 23 3.31 -14.35 -11.80
C LEU A 23 4.07 -13.36 -12.70
N ALA A 24 4.76 -12.40 -12.10
CA ALA A 24 5.55 -11.41 -12.83
C ALA A 24 6.68 -12.08 -13.62
N ARG A 25 7.36 -13.08 -13.05
CA ARG A 25 8.38 -13.87 -13.77
C ARG A 25 7.78 -14.63 -14.95
N ALA A 26 6.64 -15.29 -14.75
CA ALA A 26 5.97 -16.04 -15.80
C ALA A 26 5.50 -15.17 -16.97
N LEU A 27 5.06 -13.93 -16.68
CA LEU A 27 4.58 -12.98 -17.68
C LEU A 27 5.69 -12.07 -18.23
N GLN A 28 6.92 -12.18 -17.74
CA GLN A 28 8.01 -11.22 -17.95
C GLN A 28 7.62 -9.76 -17.62
N TRP A 29 6.82 -9.60 -16.57
CA TRP A 29 6.36 -8.31 -16.09
C TRP A 29 7.18 -7.85 -14.89
N ARG A 30 7.09 -6.56 -14.60
CA ARG A 30 7.69 -5.98 -13.39
C ARG A 30 6.75 -6.20 -12.21
N PHE A 31 7.25 -6.85 -11.17
CA PHE A 31 6.56 -6.88 -9.88
C PHE A 31 6.84 -5.57 -9.12
N ILE A 32 5.80 -4.96 -8.56
CA ILE A 32 5.91 -3.76 -7.73
C ILE A 32 5.21 -4.08 -6.40
N ASP A 33 5.97 -4.05 -5.31
CA ASP A 33 5.40 -4.07 -3.97
C ASP A 33 4.93 -2.65 -3.62
N LEU A 34 3.61 -2.48 -3.52
CA LEU A 34 3.01 -1.18 -3.27
C LEU A 34 3.32 -0.65 -1.87
N ASP A 35 3.42 -1.53 -0.87
CA ASP A 35 3.66 -1.11 0.51
C ASP A 35 5.08 -0.52 0.62
N GLN A 36 6.08 -1.23 0.09
CA GLN A 36 7.46 -0.72 0.01
C GLN A 36 7.58 0.54 -0.84
N HIS A 37 6.85 0.61 -1.95
CA HIS A 37 6.88 1.78 -2.83
C HIS A 37 6.27 3.02 -2.16
N ILE A 38 5.21 2.84 -1.38
CA ILE A 38 4.58 3.93 -0.62
C ILE A 38 5.49 4.37 0.53
N GLU A 39 6.11 3.43 1.24
CA GLU A 39 7.09 3.72 2.31
C GLU A 39 8.28 4.52 1.79
N LYS A 40 8.87 4.12 0.65
CA LYS A 40 10.02 4.82 0.06
C LYS A 40 9.71 6.27 -0.33
N ASN A 41 8.46 6.58 -0.66
CA ASN A 41 8.03 7.92 -1.01
C ASN A 41 7.44 8.70 0.17
N ARG A 42 7.27 8.05 1.34
CA ARG A 42 6.70 8.65 2.55
C ARG A 42 7.37 8.05 3.79
N ASP A 43 8.31 8.79 4.38
CA ASP A 43 8.94 8.53 5.69
C ASP A 43 7.94 8.40 6.87
N LYS A 44 6.63 8.47 6.60
CA LYS A 44 5.55 8.60 7.59
C LYS A 44 4.60 7.40 7.62
N ALA A 45 4.68 6.47 6.67
CA ALA A 45 3.72 5.36 6.60
C ALA A 45 3.84 4.40 7.79
N SER A 46 5.06 3.97 8.12
CA SER A 46 5.34 3.13 9.29
C SER A 46 5.01 3.84 10.62
N ALA A 47 5.31 5.14 10.70
CA ALA A 47 5.04 5.97 11.87
C ALA A 47 3.54 6.08 12.23
N ILE A 48 2.63 5.90 11.26
CA ILE A 48 1.17 5.89 11.51
C ILE A 48 0.75 4.63 12.28
N PHE A 49 1.46 3.51 12.10
CA PHE A 49 1.08 2.21 12.66
C PHE A 49 1.93 1.80 13.89
N SER A 50 3.11 2.40 14.09
CA SER A 50 4.00 2.12 15.23
C SER A 50 3.67 2.88 16.52
N ALA A 51 2.58 3.66 16.57
CA ALA A 51 2.15 4.30 17.81
C ALA A 51 1.77 3.22 18.85
N PRO A 52 2.38 3.21 20.06
CA PRO A 52 2.09 2.22 21.08
C PRO A 52 0.61 2.33 21.46
N GLY A 53 -0.17 1.32 21.09
CA GLY A 53 -1.57 1.20 21.48
C GLY A 53 -2.61 1.68 20.46
N GLY A 54 -2.44 1.49 19.14
CA GLY A 54 -3.56 1.54 18.19
C GLY A 54 -4.40 2.83 18.21
N LYS A 55 -3.88 3.91 18.78
CA LYS A 55 -4.55 5.21 18.81
C LYS A 55 -4.12 5.93 17.56
N ARG A 56 -5.09 6.10 16.65
CA ARG A 56 -4.97 6.99 15.49
C ARG A 56 -4.35 8.32 15.96
N PRO A 57 -3.41 8.90 15.22
CA PRO A 57 -2.90 10.22 15.56
C PRO A 57 -4.11 11.16 15.70
N SER A 58 -4.22 11.80 16.87
CA SER A 58 -5.25 12.79 17.20
C SER A 58 -5.05 14.10 16.42
N GLY A 59 -4.64 14.01 15.16
CA GLY A 59 -4.67 15.10 14.23
C GLY A 59 -6.13 15.44 13.98
N LYS A 60 -6.57 16.61 14.44
CA LYS A 60 -7.80 17.21 13.96
C LYS A 60 -7.74 17.15 12.42
N TRP A 61 -8.63 16.36 11.81
CA TRP A 61 -8.93 16.52 10.40
C TRP A 61 -9.45 17.95 10.25
N SER A 62 -8.63 18.87 9.73
CA SER A 62 -9.17 20.14 9.29
C SER A 62 -10.01 19.84 8.07
N THR A 63 -11.31 19.65 8.26
CA THR A 63 -12.28 19.83 7.20
C THR A 63 -12.01 21.24 6.64
N ARG A 64 -11.52 21.34 5.40
CA ARG A 64 -11.56 22.63 4.68
C ARG A 64 -13.01 23.11 4.80
N PRO A 65 -13.29 24.33 5.31
CA PRO A 65 -14.64 24.83 5.30
C PRO A 65 -15.08 24.88 3.84
N SER A 66 -16.20 24.23 3.55
CA SER A 66 -16.92 24.42 2.30
C SER A 66 -17.20 25.91 2.16
N SER A 67 -16.53 26.58 1.23
CA SER A 67 -16.85 27.95 0.86
C SER A 67 -18.29 27.99 0.35
N LYS A 68 -19.17 28.67 1.08
CA LYS A 68 -20.37 29.27 0.50
C LYS A 68 -19.97 30.54 -0.24
#